data_AF-A0A7N0T3I2-F1
#
_entry.id   AF-A0A7N0T3I2-F1
#
_cell.length_a   1.000
_cell.length_b   1.000
_cell.length_c   1.000
_cell.angle_alpha   90.00
_cell.angle_beta   90.00
_cell.angle_gamma   90.00
#
_symmetry.space_group_name_H-M   'P 1'
#
loop_
_entity.id
_entity.type
_entity.pdbx_description
1 polymer ?
#
loop_
_entity_poly.entity_id
_entity_poly.type
_entity_poly.pdbx_seq_one_letter_code
_entity_poly.pdbx_strand_id
1 'polypeptide(L)'
;MGREEDERDHNKVEQVLCMKGGDGETSYAKNSNLQRFVMSQASFMLEESVNELCSTFLFGHNHCRTMIVADLGCTTGPNALFAVLNIINNVRKICDDLGQKSPSFLLFLNDLPSNDFNNIFKSLSDFYDPISKNNR
;
A
#
# COMPACT_ATOMS: atom_id res chain seq x y z
N MET A 1 -8.00 20.73 -32.13
CA MET A 1 -9.41 20.36 -31.95
C MET A 1 -9.60 18.91 -31.49
N GLY A 2 -9.21 17.87 -32.25
CA GLY A 2 -9.39 16.47 -31.79
C GLY A 2 -8.62 16.05 -30.52
N ARG A 3 -7.35 16.48 -30.35
CA ARG A 3 -6.57 16.12 -29.15
C ARG A 3 -7.08 16.78 -27.85
N GLU A 4 -7.61 17.99 -27.95
CA GLU A 4 -8.13 18.73 -26.79
C GLU A 4 -9.51 18.21 -26.34
N GLU A 5 -10.27 17.56 -27.22
CA GLU A 5 -11.51 16.87 -26.85
C GLU A 5 -11.22 15.52 -26.19
N ASP A 6 -10.28 14.74 -26.73
CA ASP A 6 -9.80 13.50 -26.09
C ASP A 6 -9.17 13.76 -24.72
N GLU A 7 -8.34 14.79 -24.55
CA GLU A 7 -7.78 15.18 -23.24
C GLU A 7 -8.87 15.66 -22.26
N ARG A 8 -9.94 16.28 -22.75
CA ARG A 8 -11.07 16.73 -21.91
C ARG A 8 -11.95 15.58 -21.46
N ASP A 9 -12.20 14.58 -22.31
CA ASP A 9 -12.97 13.40 -21.92
C ASP A 9 -12.14 12.42 -21.08
N HIS A 10 -10.83 12.30 -21.33
CA HIS A 10 -9.92 11.56 -20.45
C HIS A 10 -9.90 12.15 -19.02
N ASN A 11 -9.76 13.47 -18.89
CA ASN A 11 -9.82 14.16 -17.59
C ASN A 11 -11.17 13.98 -16.87
N LYS A 12 -12.29 13.87 -17.59
CA LYS A 12 -13.60 13.63 -16.95
C LYS A 12 -13.73 12.22 -16.39
N VAL A 13 -13.19 11.20 -17.06
CA VAL A 13 -13.24 9.82 -16.57
C VAL A 13 -12.39 9.70 -15.30
N GLU A 14 -11.20 10.28 -15.27
CA GLU A 14 -10.32 10.27 -14.10
C GLU A 14 -10.90 11.02 -12.89
N GLN A 15 -11.77 12.01 -13.14
CA GLN A 15 -12.46 12.75 -12.08
C GLN A 15 -13.65 12.00 -11.46
N VAL A 16 -14.22 11.01 -12.15
CA VAL A 16 -15.44 10.31 -11.71
C VAL A 16 -15.16 8.86 -11.29
N LEU A 17 -14.05 8.27 -11.74
CA LEU A 17 -13.70 6.89 -11.45
C LEU A 17 -12.93 6.77 -10.13
N CYS A 18 -13.56 7.06 -9.00
CA CYS A 18 -12.98 6.80 -7.68
C CYS A 18 -13.98 6.13 -6.74
N MET A 19 -13.46 5.46 -5.72
CA MET A 19 -14.29 4.95 -4.64
C MET A 19 -14.83 6.10 -3.79
N LYS A 20 -15.95 5.86 -3.11
CA LYS A 20 -16.56 6.88 -2.25
C LYS A 20 -15.67 7.18 -1.04
N GLY A 21 -15.09 8.37 -1.04
CA GLY A 21 -14.24 8.90 0.04
C GLY A 21 -14.95 9.07 1.39
N GLY A 22 -14.17 9.51 2.38
CA GLY A 22 -14.62 9.77 3.74
C GLY A 22 -14.72 8.53 4.64
N ASP A 23 -15.29 8.73 5.83
CA ASP A 23 -15.41 7.78 6.94
C ASP A 23 -16.87 7.54 7.38
N GLY A 24 -17.83 8.12 6.65
CA GLY A 24 -19.27 7.93 6.89
C GLY A 24 -19.77 6.52 6.53
N GLU A 25 -20.99 6.17 6.94
CA GLU A 25 -21.56 4.81 6.79
C GLU A 25 -21.62 4.28 5.36
N THR A 26 -21.65 5.17 4.37
CA THR A 26 -21.68 4.80 2.94
C THR A 26 -20.32 4.93 2.27
N SER A 27 -19.27 5.30 3.01
CA SER A 27 -17.90 5.39 2.49
C SER A 27 -17.37 4.02 2.09
N TYR A 28 -16.41 4.01 1.18
CA TYR A 28 -15.70 2.80 0.82
C TYR A 28 -14.95 2.20 2.01
N ALA A 29 -14.41 3.03 2.90
CA ALA A 29 -13.72 2.59 4.10
C ALA A 29 -14.58 1.64 4.97
N LYS A 30 -15.89 1.85 5.03
CA LYS A 30 -16.85 1.02 5.79
C LYS A 30 -17.54 -0.07 4.96
N ASN A 31 -17.40 -0.07 3.64
CA ASN A 31 -18.12 -0.96 2.73
C ASN A 31 -17.20 -1.82 1.84
N SER A 32 -15.92 -1.94 2.19
CA SER A 32 -14.89 -2.64 1.40
C SER A 32 -14.49 -4.01 1.97
N ASN A 33 -15.39 -4.66 2.70
CA ASN A 33 -15.14 -5.95 3.34
C ASN A 33 -14.85 -7.08 2.34
N LEU A 34 -15.50 -7.07 1.17
CA LEU A 34 -15.24 -8.06 0.14
C LEU A 34 -13.82 -7.93 -0.41
N GLN A 35 -13.38 -6.72 -0.72
CA GLN A 35 -12.02 -6.45 -1.18
C GLN A 35 -11.01 -6.81 -0.09
N ARG A 36 -11.28 -6.45 1.17
CA ARG A 36 -10.46 -6.85 2.32
C ARG A 36 -10.32 -8.37 2.44
N PHE A 37 -11.41 -9.10 2.26
CA PHE A 37 -11.39 -10.56 2.27
C PHE A 37 -10.53 -11.12 1.12
N VAL A 38 -10.72 -10.64 -0.11
CA VAL A 38 -9.92 -11.08 -1.26
C VAL A 38 -8.43 -10.78 -1.06
N MET A 39 -8.09 -9.59 -0.58
CA MET A 39 -6.71 -9.22 -0.24
C MET A 39 -6.13 -10.15 0.84
N SER A 40 -6.93 -10.53 1.85
CA SER A 40 -6.50 -11.49 2.87
C SER A 40 -6.23 -12.88 2.29
N GLN A 41 -7.04 -13.35 1.34
CA GLN A 41 -6.78 -14.63 0.67
C GLN A 41 -5.53 -14.58 -0.21
N ALA A 42 -5.29 -13.45 -0.87
CA ALA A 42 -4.10 -13.23 -1.69
C ALA A 42 -2.82 -12.98 -0.88
N SER A 43 -2.92 -12.74 0.43
CA SER A 43 -1.78 -12.43 1.30
C SER A 43 -0.72 -13.53 1.31
N PHE A 44 -1.12 -14.80 1.23
CA PHE A 44 -0.18 -15.92 1.14
C PHE A 44 0.72 -15.83 -0.09
N MET A 45 0.15 -15.51 -1.26
CA MET A 45 0.93 -15.37 -2.50
C MET A 45 1.88 -14.17 -2.43
N LEU A 46 1.44 -13.09 -1.75
CA LEU A 46 2.28 -11.93 -1.49
C LEU A 46 3.45 -12.27 -0.57
N GLU A 47 3.20 -13.05 0.50
CA GLU A 47 4.24 -13.50 1.43
C GLU A 47 5.30 -14.37 0.74
N GLU A 48 4.88 -15.35 -0.08
CA GLU A 48 5.80 -16.18 -0.86
C GLU A 48 6.67 -15.34 -1.81
N SER A 49 6.05 -14.40 -2.54
CA SER A 49 6.76 -13.52 -3.47
C SER A 49 7.77 -12.62 -2.75
N VAL A 50 7.40 -12.08 -1.58
CA VAL A 50 8.30 -11.26 -0.75
C VAL A 50 9.47 -12.10 -0.23
N ASN A 51 9.24 -13.34 0.20
CA ASN A 51 10.30 -14.24 0.69
C ASN A 51 11.36 -14.51 -0.40
N GLU A 52 10.92 -14.77 -1.63
CA GLU A 52 11.81 -14.98 -2.77
C GLU A 52 12.64 -13.73 -3.09
N LEU A 53 11.98 -12.56 -3.10
CA LEU A 53 12.63 -11.27 -3.33
C LEU A 53 13.66 -10.96 -2.24
N CYS A 54 13.34 -11.20 -0.97
CA CYS A 54 14.26 -11.00 0.15
C CYS A 54 15.49 -11.90 0.05
N SER A 55 15.28 -13.19 -0.25
CA SER A 55 16.35 -14.17 -0.40
C SER A 55 17.32 -13.79 -1.53
N THR A 56 16.80 -13.22 -2.62
CA THR A 56 17.59 -12.82 -3.79
C THR A 56 18.31 -11.48 -3.61
N PHE A 57 17.63 -10.48 -3.04
CA PHE A 57 18.07 -9.08 -3.06
C PHE A 57 18.42 -8.46 -1.71
N LEU A 58 17.91 -8.97 -0.58
CA LEU A 58 18.28 -8.42 0.74
C LEU A 58 19.49 -9.15 1.34
N PHE A 59 19.56 -10.47 1.13
CA PHE A 59 20.59 -11.33 1.73
C PHE A 59 21.56 -11.93 0.71
N GLY A 60 21.33 -11.68 -0.59
CA GLY A 60 22.27 -12.02 -1.65
C GLY A 60 23.48 -11.07 -1.70
N HIS A 61 24.29 -11.16 -2.76
CA HIS A 61 25.52 -10.38 -2.91
C HIS A 61 25.32 -8.85 -2.92
N ASN A 62 24.12 -8.38 -3.24
CA ASN A 62 23.76 -6.96 -3.31
C ASN A 62 22.91 -6.59 -2.10
N HIS A 63 23.53 -6.33 -0.95
CA HIS A 63 22.80 -5.95 0.26
C HIS A 63 21.97 -4.66 0.04
N CYS A 64 20.66 -4.82 -0.14
CA CYS A 64 19.75 -3.70 -0.40
C CYS A 64 19.37 -2.99 0.90
N ARG A 65 19.70 -1.69 0.99
CA ARG A 65 19.44 -0.85 2.17
C ARG A 65 18.06 -0.20 2.17
N THR A 66 17.40 -0.15 1.02
CA THR A 66 16.10 0.51 0.86
C THR A 66 15.20 -0.28 -0.07
N MET A 67 14.06 -0.73 0.45
CA MET A 67 13.00 -1.36 -0.32
C MET A 67 11.97 -0.32 -0.74
N ILE A 68 11.66 -0.26 -2.02
CA ILE A 68 10.63 0.62 -2.57
C ILE A 68 9.40 -0.22 -2.88
N VAL A 69 8.25 0.20 -2.36
CA VAL A 69 6.96 -0.50 -2.55
C VAL A 69 5.96 0.49 -3.12
N ALA A 70 5.24 0.08 -4.16
CA ALA A 70 4.16 0.86 -4.75
C ALA A 70 2.85 0.07 -4.72
N ASP A 71 1.79 0.68 -4.20
CA ASP A 71 0.42 0.17 -4.28
C ASP A 71 -0.33 0.97 -5.37
N LEU A 72 -0.77 0.28 -6.42
CA LEU A 72 -1.38 0.87 -7.61
C LEU A 72 -2.89 0.64 -7.59
N GLY A 73 -3.66 1.70 -7.47
CA GLY A 73 -5.09 1.63 -7.15
C GLY A 73 -5.32 1.45 -5.65
N CYS A 74 -4.60 2.22 -4.83
CA CYS A 74 -4.61 2.08 -3.37
C CYS A 74 -5.97 2.43 -2.73
N THR A 75 -6.86 3.10 -3.48
CA THR A 75 -8.16 3.62 -3.00
C THR A 75 -8.00 4.38 -1.68
N THR A 76 -9.02 4.40 -0.82
CA THR A 76 -9.05 5.14 0.44
C THR A 76 -9.46 4.24 1.62
N GLY A 77 -9.20 4.71 2.83
CA GLY A 77 -9.52 4.00 4.07
C GLY A 77 -8.53 2.90 4.45
N PRO A 78 -8.92 1.99 5.38
CA PRO A 78 -7.98 1.08 6.04
C PRO A 78 -7.36 0.02 5.13
N ASN A 79 -7.93 -0.21 3.94
CA ASN A 79 -7.40 -1.18 2.98
C ASN A 79 -6.21 -0.61 2.19
N ALA A 80 -6.11 0.73 2.04
CA ALA A 80 -5.04 1.39 1.27
C ALA A 80 -3.63 1.12 1.80
N LEU A 81 -3.51 0.70 3.07
CA LEU A 81 -2.23 0.36 3.69
C LEU A 81 -2.06 -1.15 3.90
N PHE A 82 -3.07 -1.98 3.60
CA PHE A 82 -3.08 -3.39 4.00
C PHE A 82 -1.97 -4.20 3.32
N ALA A 83 -1.85 -4.12 1.99
CA ALA A 83 -0.84 -4.87 1.26
C ALA A 83 0.59 -4.42 1.64
N VAL A 84 0.79 -3.11 1.71
CA VAL A 84 2.08 -2.51 2.09
C VAL A 84 2.50 -2.91 3.52
N LEU A 85 1.56 -2.92 4.46
CA LEU A 85 1.81 -3.38 5.83
C LEU A 85 2.22 -4.85 5.90
N ASN A 86 1.53 -5.71 5.15
CA ASN A 86 1.88 -7.12 5.09
C ASN A 86 3.30 -7.33 4.53
N ILE A 87 3.68 -6.57 3.49
CA ILE A 87 5.05 -6.60 2.95
C ILE A 87 6.07 -6.19 4.02
N ILE A 88 5.88 -5.04 4.66
CA ILE A 88 6.82 -4.52 5.67
C ILE A 88 6.97 -5.51 6.83
N ASN A 89 5.85 -6.05 7.33
CA ASN A 89 5.86 -6.98 8.45
C ASN A 89 6.53 -8.30 8.08
N ASN A 90 6.28 -8.82 6.89
CA ASN A 90 6.93 -10.05 6.43
C ASN A 90 8.44 -9.84 6.26
N VAL A 91 8.87 -8.76 5.60
CA VAL A 91 10.30 -8.43 5.45
C VAL A 91 10.99 -8.30 6.81
N ARG A 92 10.38 -7.59 7.76
CA ARG A 92 10.92 -7.47 9.12
C ARG A 92 11.08 -8.83 9.79
N LYS A 93 10.04 -9.67 9.74
CA LYS A 93 10.08 -11.02 10.30
C LYS A 93 11.23 -11.86 9.71
N ILE A 94 11.38 -11.85 8.38
CA ILE A 94 12.47 -12.57 7.71
C ILE A 94 13.84 -12.04 8.17
N CYS A 95 14.00 -10.72 8.26
CA CYS A 95 15.24 -10.11 8.76
C CYS A 95 15.53 -10.53 10.21
N ASP A 96 14.52 -10.51 11.08
CA ASP A 96 14.65 -10.91 12.49
C ASP A 96 15.05 -12.40 12.61
N ASP A 97 14.38 -13.28 11.86
CA ASP A 97 14.66 -14.73 11.83
C ASP A 97 16.09 -15.04 11.35
N LEU A 98 16.66 -14.18 10.49
CA LEU A 98 18.02 -14.31 9.95
C LEU A 98 19.08 -13.51 10.73
N GLY A 99 18.69 -12.78 11.78
CA GLY A 99 19.59 -11.88 12.52
C GLY A 99 20.14 -10.73 11.66
N GLN A 100 19.42 -10.33 10.63
CA GLN A 100 19.79 -9.28 9.68
C GLN A 100 19.07 -7.98 10.01
N LYS A 101 19.66 -6.84 9.61
CA LYS A 101 19.01 -5.54 9.76
C LYS A 101 17.94 -5.36 8.69
N SER A 102 16.74 -4.96 9.09
CA SER A 102 15.65 -4.60 8.16
C SER A 102 16.02 -3.38 7.30
N PRO A 103 15.67 -3.37 5.99
CA PRO A 103 15.90 -2.21 5.13
C PRO A 103 15.02 -1.03 5.53
N SER A 104 15.36 0.17 5.06
CA SER A 104 14.41 1.29 5.06
C SER A 104 13.34 1.08 4.01
N PHE A 105 12.11 1.56 4.25
CA PHE A 105 11.00 1.41 3.30
C PHE A 105 10.62 2.78 2.72
N LEU A 106 10.45 2.83 1.40
CA LEU A 106 9.85 3.97 0.70
C LEU A 106 8.56 3.52 0.04
N LEU A 107 7.45 4.16 0.41
CA LEU A 107 6.10 3.74 0.04
C LEU A 107 5.48 4.74 -0.92
N PHE A 108 4.97 4.24 -2.03
CA PHE A 108 4.18 5.00 -2.99
C PHE A 108 2.75 4.45 -3.00
N LEU A 109 1.79 5.30 -2.65
CA LEU A 109 0.37 4.99 -2.76
C LEU A 109 -0.15 5.76 -3.96
N ASN A 110 -0.60 5.03 -4.97
CA ASN A 110 -1.04 5.59 -6.24
C ASN A 110 -2.52 5.30 -6.47
N ASP A 111 -3.24 6.32 -6.90
CA ASP A 111 -4.61 6.26 -7.39
C ASP A 111 -4.85 7.48 -8.28
N LEU A 112 -6.04 7.57 -8.86
CA LEU A 112 -6.47 8.71 -9.65
C LEU A 112 -6.55 9.99 -8.79
N PRO A 113 -6.44 11.20 -9.40
CA PRO A 113 -6.41 12.46 -8.67
C PRO A 113 -7.65 12.73 -7.79
N SER A 114 -8.78 12.11 -8.13
CA SER A 114 -10.06 12.22 -7.41
C SER A 114 -10.12 11.38 -6.12
N ASN A 115 -9.16 10.50 -5.88
CA ASN A 115 -9.13 9.66 -4.68
C ASN A 115 -8.95 10.50 -3.40
N ASP A 116 -9.54 10.03 -2.31
CA ASP A 116 -9.46 10.69 -1.00
C ASP A 116 -8.16 10.31 -0.26
N PHE A 117 -7.04 10.85 -0.74
CA PHE A 117 -5.73 10.73 -0.11
C PHE A 117 -5.68 11.36 1.29
N ASN A 118 -6.50 12.37 1.56
CA ASN A 118 -6.55 13.02 2.87
C ASN A 118 -6.95 12.03 3.97
N ASN A 119 -7.89 11.13 3.68
CA ASN A 119 -8.29 10.08 4.60
C ASN A 119 -7.19 9.04 4.84
N ILE A 120 -6.42 8.70 3.80
CA ILE A 120 -5.22 7.86 3.93
C ILE A 120 -4.21 8.54 4.86
N PHE A 121 -3.90 9.81 4.63
CA PHE A 121 -2.94 10.55 5.45
C PHE A 121 -3.39 10.73 6.91
N LYS A 122 -4.69 10.88 7.16
CA LYS A 122 -5.25 10.85 8.52
C LYS A 122 -5.04 9.48 9.17
N SER A 123 -5.26 8.40 8.42
CA SER A 123 -5.05 7.04 8.91
C SER A 123 -3.56 6.71 9.15
N LEU A 124 -2.63 7.47 8.54
CA LEU A 124 -1.20 7.28 8.75
C LEU A 124 -0.73 7.72 10.15
N SER A 125 -1.42 8.62 10.85
CA SER A 125 -1.02 8.94 12.24
C SER A 125 -1.16 7.71 13.14
N ASP A 126 -2.23 6.94 12.93
CA ASP A 126 -2.48 5.68 13.65
C ASP A 126 -1.47 4.59 13.24
N PHE A 127 -0.80 4.75 12.10
CA PHE A 127 0.24 3.84 11.59
C PHE A 127 1.62 4.07 12.23
N TYR A 128 1.99 5.30 12.57
CA TYR A 128 3.29 5.59 13.19
C TYR A 128 3.34 5.27 14.69
N ASP A 129 2.21 5.33 15.38
CA ASP A 129 2.13 5.06 16.83
C ASP A 129 2.54 3.62 17.23
N PRO A 130 2.15 2.56 16.50
CA PRO A 130 2.63 1.19 16.74
C PRO A 130 4.11 0.99 16.37
N ILE A 131 4.59 1.63 15.30
CA ILE A 131 5.97 1.45 14.80
C ILE A 131 6.99 2.14 15.72
N SER A 132 6.62 3.26 16.36
CA SER A 132 7.50 3.97 17.29
C SER A 132 7.73 3.24 18.63
N LYS A 133 6.84 2.31 19.01
CA LYS A 133 6.93 1.56 20.27
C LYS A 133 7.78 0.30 20.21
N ASN A 134 8.04 -0.25 19.02
CA ASN A 134 8.91 -1.43 18.83
C ASN A 134 10.41 -1.10 18.67
N ASN A 135 10.80 0.17 18.83
CA ASN A 135 12.20 0.62 18.76
C ASN A 135 12.79 1.01 20.13
N ARG A 136 12.37 0.34 21.23
CA ARG A 136 12.96 0.51 22.56
C ARG A 136 13.37 -0.82 23.15
#